data_AF-A0A9W8DZV4-F1
#
_entry.id   AF-A0A9W8DZV4-F1
#
_cell.length_a   1.000
_cell.length_b   1.000
_cell.length_c   1.000
_cell.angle_alpha   90.00
_cell.angle_beta   90.00
_cell.angle_gamma   90.00
#
_symmetry.space_group_name_H-M   'P 1'
#
loop_
_entity.id
_entity.type
_entity.pdbx_description
1 polymer ?
#
loop_
_entity_poly.entity_id
_entity_poly.type
_entity_poly.pdbx_seq_one_letter_code
_entity_poly.pdbx_strand_id
1 'polypeptide(L)'
;MPKCTHRGCEKEFAEETNGPEACHYHPGKPLFHEGLKGWDCCSKRVVDFDDFLKIPGCATGSHVTKPAEKVQFSTPSTAEDLAKDYSSQPTSAPSPVAAGPTTTTHGHSQADTTPKVTDTKGVAQSPLEELGDPDDAVIPPNTICRHRGCGYRFVSNQVSRGDGADARCVYHPGVPIFHEGSKGWSCCKRRVLEFDEFMKIKGCQTGHHVFLDNTPSANELKTDAGSNSTTKQQGASTIQCRRDWYQTQKHVIVSIFAKKIVPAKSTIQFHKQSVHAHLELADGN
;
A
#
# COMPACT_ATOMS: atom_id res chain seq x y z
N MET A 1 38.95 27.72 10.37
CA MET A 1 38.69 28.24 9.01
C MET A 1 37.18 28.17 8.75
N PRO A 2 36.59 29.07 7.95
CA PRO A 2 35.16 28.99 7.65
C PRO A 2 34.78 27.65 7.01
N LYS A 3 33.66 27.04 7.44
CA LYS A 3 33.11 25.81 6.86
C LYS A 3 32.11 26.15 5.75
N CYS A 4 32.24 25.48 4.61
CA CYS A 4 31.33 25.65 3.48
C CYS A 4 29.91 25.17 3.82
N THR A 5 28.90 25.98 3.50
CA THR A 5 27.47 25.67 3.71
C THR A 5 26.81 25.01 2.51
N HIS A 6 27.51 24.86 1.38
CA HIS A 6 27.00 24.11 0.24
C HIS A 6 26.79 22.64 0.57
N ARG A 7 25.67 22.10 0.11
CA ARG A 7 25.28 20.71 0.38
C ARG A 7 26.25 19.72 -0.27
N GLY A 8 26.81 18.82 0.54
CA GLY A 8 27.79 17.83 0.09
C GLY A 8 29.24 18.34 -0.02
N CYS A 9 29.53 19.59 0.34
CA CYS A 9 30.90 20.09 0.40
C CYS A 9 31.51 19.89 1.79
N GLU A 10 30.96 20.55 2.81
CA GLU A 10 31.40 20.51 4.22
C GLU A 10 32.89 20.79 4.47
N LYS A 11 33.66 21.24 3.47
CA LYS A 11 35.08 21.56 3.63
C LYS A 11 35.27 22.89 4.35
N GLU A 12 36.31 22.94 5.17
CA GLU A 12 36.87 24.20 5.66
C GLU A 12 37.75 24.80 4.55
N PHE A 13 37.66 26.12 4.35
CA PHE A 13 38.39 26.80 3.28
C PHE A 13 38.97 28.14 3.77
N ALA A 14 40.02 28.62 3.11
CA ALA A 14 40.56 29.96 3.31
C ALA A 14 40.06 30.87 2.17
N GLU A 15 39.60 32.08 2.49
CA GLU A 15 39.05 33.02 1.51
C GLU A 15 40.06 33.37 0.41
N GLU A 16 41.35 33.39 0.74
CA GLU A 16 42.47 33.63 -0.18
C GLU A 16 42.66 32.54 -1.25
N THR A 17 42.11 31.35 -1.03
CA THR A 17 42.18 30.20 -1.97
C THR A 17 40.82 29.87 -2.62
N ASN A 18 39.81 30.71 -2.39
CA ASN A 18 38.44 30.43 -2.82
C ASN A 18 38.19 30.80 -4.30
N GLY A 19 38.68 29.95 -5.21
CA GLY A 19 38.42 30.08 -6.64
C GLY A 19 36.98 29.70 -7.05
N PRO A 20 36.58 29.98 -8.30
CA PRO A 20 35.26 29.65 -8.84
C PRO A 20 35.02 28.13 -9.02
N GLU A 21 36.05 27.30 -8.91
CA GLU A 21 35.95 25.83 -9.01
C GLU A 21 36.42 25.10 -7.74
N ALA A 22 36.63 25.83 -6.64
CA ALA A 22 37.17 25.26 -5.40
C ALA A 22 36.18 24.32 -4.67
N CYS A 23 34.88 24.60 -4.79
CA CYS A 23 33.82 23.86 -4.12
C CYS A 23 33.09 22.92 -5.08
N HIS A 24 33.10 21.61 -4.79
CA HIS A 24 32.20 20.65 -5.42
C HIS A 24 30.98 20.41 -4.52
N TYR A 25 29.78 20.65 -5.03
CA TYR A 25 28.55 20.56 -4.24
C TYR A 25 27.32 20.13 -5.04
N HIS A 26 26.24 19.88 -4.34
CA HIS A 26 24.92 19.59 -4.92
C HIS A 26 24.03 20.84 -4.81
N PRO A 27 23.65 21.49 -5.92
CA PRO A 27 22.68 22.58 -5.90
C PRO A 27 21.25 22.09 -5.58
N GLY A 28 21.04 20.78 -5.74
CA GLY A 28 19.77 20.11 -5.55
C GLY A 28 19.40 19.81 -4.09
N LYS A 29 18.15 19.38 -3.89
CA LYS A 29 17.68 18.83 -2.60
C LYS A 29 17.94 17.32 -2.52
N PRO A 30 18.09 16.76 -1.31
CA PRO A 30 18.08 15.32 -1.11
C PRO A 30 16.77 14.71 -1.64
N LEU A 31 16.89 13.60 -2.36
CA LEU A 31 15.79 12.81 -2.91
C LEU A 31 15.88 11.39 -2.35
N PHE A 32 14.80 10.94 -1.72
CA PHE A 32 14.67 9.60 -1.15
C PHE A 32 13.45 8.93 -1.78
N HIS A 33 13.66 7.94 -2.65
CA HIS A 33 12.60 7.23 -3.37
C HIS A 33 12.95 5.75 -3.47
N GLU A 34 11.98 4.86 -3.21
CA GLU A 34 12.16 3.39 -3.33
C GLU A 34 13.37 2.81 -2.55
N GLY A 35 13.69 3.39 -1.39
CA GLY A 35 14.84 2.98 -0.57
C GLY A 35 16.19 3.47 -1.09
N LEU A 36 16.22 4.11 -2.27
CA LEU A 36 17.38 4.78 -2.84
C LEU A 36 17.45 6.23 -2.38
N LYS A 37 18.68 6.67 -2.13
CA LYS A 37 19.03 8.00 -1.62
C LYS A 37 19.94 8.69 -2.62
N GLY A 38 19.70 9.97 -2.88
CA GLY A 38 20.51 10.76 -3.80
C GLY A 38 20.13 12.23 -3.80
N TRP A 39 20.55 12.93 -4.84
CA TRP A 39 20.28 14.36 -5.03
C TRP A 39 19.44 14.54 -6.30
N ASP A 40 18.51 15.49 -6.32
CA ASP A 40 17.70 15.75 -7.53
C ASP A 40 18.51 16.40 -8.67
N CYS A 41 19.65 17.02 -8.36
CA CYS A 41 20.54 17.64 -9.33
C CYS A 41 21.45 16.66 -10.11
N CYS A 42 21.53 15.39 -9.74
CA CYS A 42 22.31 14.39 -10.48
C CYS A 42 21.68 12.99 -10.38
N SER A 43 22.14 12.03 -11.18
CA SER A 43 21.52 10.69 -11.25
C SER A 43 22.12 9.66 -10.29
N LYS A 44 23.16 9.99 -9.52
CA LYS A 44 23.78 9.04 -8.57
C LYS A 44 22.80 8.72 -7.43
N ARG A 45 22.61 7.43 -7.16
CA ARG A 45 21.70 6.90 -6.14
C ARG A 45 22.41 5.78 -5.37
N VAL A 46 22.16 5.70 -4.06
CA VAL A 46 22.75 4.70 -3.16
C VAL A 46 21.71 4.19 -2.18
N VAL A 47 21.89 2.98 -1.66
CA VAL A 47 20.95 2.38 -0.69
C VAL A 47 21.25 2.85 0.73
N ASP A 48 22.53 2.92 1.12
CA ASP A 48 22.94 3.29 2.47
C ASP A 48 23.00 4.80 2.69
N PHE A 49 22.70 5.23 3.92
CA PHE A 49 22.71 6.66 4.27
C PHE A 49 24.13 7.23 4.34
N ASP A 50 25.10 6.47 4.85
CA ASP A 50 26.49 6.91 4.92
C ASP A 50 27.09 7.12 3.53
N ASP A 51 26.69 6.29 2.56
CA ASP A 51 27.13 6.45 1.17
C ASP A 51 26.45 7.63 0.49
N PHE A 52 25.23 8.00 0.93
CA PHE A 52 24.53 9.18 0.43
C PHE A 52 25.28 10.46 0.79
N LEU A 53 25.79 10.54 2.02
CA LEU A 53 26.63 11.66 2.48
C LEU A 53 27.95 11.77 1.71
N LYS A 54 28.47 10.65 1.19
CA LYS A 54 29.71 10.58 0.41
C LYS A 54 29.53 10.86 -1.09
N ILE A 55 28.31 11.07 -1.59
CA ILE A 55 28.09 11.34 -3.01
C ILE A 55 28.81 12.64 -3.39
N PRO A 56 29.80 12.61 -4.30
CA PRO A 56 30.56 13.81 -4.67
C PRO A 56 29.65 14.83 -5.33
N GLY A 57 29.84 16.11 -5.01
CA GLY A 57 29.11 17.23 -5.59
C GLY A 57 29.13 17.21 -7.12
N CYS A 58 27.98 17.47 -7.74
CA CYS A 58 27.82 17.46 -9.19
C CYS A 58 28.01 18.83 -9.87
N ALA A 59 28.14 19.91 -9.09
CA ALA A 59 28.42 21.27 -9.56
C ALA A 59 29.70 21.81 -8.92
N THR A 60 30.34 22.74 -9.61
CA THR A 60 31.51 23.50 -9.12
C THR A 60 31.14 24.95 -8.85
N GLY A 61 31.80 25.57 -7.87
CA GLY A 61 31.58 26.96 -7.48
C GLY A 61 32.59 27.44 -6.45
N SER A 62 32.44 28.67 -5.97
CA SER A 62 33.15 29.16 -4.79
C SER A 62 32.48 28.66 -3.50
N HIS A 63 33.27 28.43 -2.47
CA HIS A 63 32.77 28.12 -1.14
C HIS A 63 32.01 29.32 -0.55
N VAL A 64 30.96 29.03 0.22
CA VAL A 64 30.10 30.03 0.87
C VAL A 64 29.94 29.71 2.36
N THR A 65 29.87 30.75 3.19
CA THR A 65 29.67 30.65 4.65
C THR A 65 28.26 31.02 5.09
N LYS A 66 27.49 31.69 4.24
CA LYS A 66 26.10 32.02 4.53
C LYS A 66 25.21 30.81 4.20
N PRO A 67 24.36 30.34 5.12
CA PRO A 67 23.32 29.38 4.78
C PRO A 67 22.45 29.95 3.66
N ALA A 68 22.25 29.20 2.58
CA ALA A 68 21.37 29.63 1.49
C ALA A 68 19.98 29.96 2.06
N GLU A 69 19.57 31.22 1.91
CA GLU A 69 18.24 31.69 2.28
C GLU A 69 17.19 30.84 1.55
N LYS A 70 16.17 30.39 2.28
CA LYS A 70 15.05 29.63 1.72
C LYS A 70 14.40 30.47 0.61
N VAL A 71 14.62 30.10 -0.64
CA VAL A 71 13.79 30.61 -1.75
C VAL A 71 12.38 30.06 -1.56
N GLN A 72 11.50 30.91 -1.05
CA GLN A 72 10.06 30.68 -0.99
C GLN A 72 9.53 30.64 -2.42
N PHE A 73 9.01 29.50 -2.88
CA PHE A 73 8.16 29.47 -4.06
C PHE A 73 6.70 29.56 -3.61
N SER A 74 6.10 30.69 -3.96
CA SER A 74 4.70 31.04 -3.84
C SER A 74 3.82 30.06 -4.63
N THR A 75 2.88 29.44 -3.94
CA THR A 75 1.66 28.87 -4.54
C THR A 75 0.75 29.97 -5.05
N PRO A 76 0.10 29.80 -6.20
CA PRO A 76 -1.24 30.36 -6.39
C PRO A 76 -2.29 29.26 -6.57
N SER A 77 -3.42 29.47 -5.91
CA SER A 77 -4.61 28.66 -5.94
C SER A 77 -5.71 29.41 -6.73
N THR A 78 -6.40 28.69 -7.61
CA THR A 78 -7.82 28.80 -7.98
C THR A 78 -8.32 29.81 -9.06
N ALA A 79 -9.20 29.26 -9.91
CA ALA A 79 -10.34 29.84 -10.67
C ALA A 79 -10.16 30.37 -12.12
N GLU A 80 -10.67 29.55 -13.04
CA GLU A 80 -11.68 29.82 -14.09
C GLU A 80 -11.43 30.77 -15.29
N ASP A 81 -11.81 30.20 -16.44
CA ASP A 81 -12.29 30.78 -17.71
C ASP A 81 -11.29 31.49 -18.65
N LEU A 82 -10.97 30.83 -19.77
CA LEU A 82 -11.15 31.42 -21.10
C LEU A 82 -11.07 30.33 -22.19
N ALA A 83 -12.19 30.08 -22.85
CA ALA A 83 -12.31 29.29 -24.07
C ALA A 83 -12.08 30.14 -25.34
N LYS A 84 -11.79 29.44 -26.45
CA LYS A 84 -11.65 29.86 -27.87
C LYS A 84 -10.21 30.24 -28.24
N ASP A 85 -9.64 29.81 -29.37
CA ASP A 85 -10.24 29.57 -30.68
C ASP A 85 -9.32 28.72 -31.58
N TYR A 86 -9.90 28.22 -32.69
CA TYR A 86 -9.28 27.70 -33.92
C TYR A 86 -9.02 26.20 -34.11
N SER A 87 -10.05 25.56 -34.69
CA SER A 87 -9.98 24.37 -35.55
C SER A 87 -9.53 24.77 -36.96
N SER A 88 -8.67 24.00 -37.64
CA SER A 88 -8.98 23.30 -38.91
C SER A 88 -7.76 22.68 -39.62
N GLN A 89 -7.89 21.37 -39.81
CA GLN A 89 -7.55 20.51 -40.96
C GLN A 89 -6.13 20.01 -41.33
N PRO A 90 -6.06 18.77 -41.89
CA PRO A 90 -4.85 18.01 -42.23
C PRO A 90 -4.50 18.05 -43.72
N THR A 91 -3.28 17.64 -44.08
CA THR A 91 -2.86 17.38 -45.46
C THR A 91 -2.20 16.01 -45.59
N SER A 92 -2.72 15.20 -46.51
CA SER A 92 -2.13 13.97 -47.03
C SER A 92 -2.07 14.05 -48.56
N ALA A 93 -0.93 13.65 -49.13
CA ALA A 93 -0.58 13.73 -50.55
C ALA A 93 -0.84 12.40 -51.30
N PRO A 94 -0.85 12.38 -52.66
CA PRO A 94 -1.64 11.44 -53.47
C PRO A 94 -0.86 10.29 -54.17
N SER A 95 -1.64 9.28 -54.60
CA SER A 95 -1.43 8.12 -55.54
C SER A 95 -0.99 8.54 -56.99
N PRO A 96 -0.76 7.67 -58.03
CA PRO A 96 -1.42 6.36 -58.30
C PRO A 96 -0.77 5.27 -59.25
N VAL A 97 -1.56 4.19 -59.47
CA VAL A 97 -1.70 3.20 -60.59
C VAL A 97 -0.54 2.24 -60.97
N ALA A 98 -0.69 1.06 -61.60
CA ALA A 98 -1.62 -0.11 -61.67
C ALA A 98 -1.04 -1.08 -62.75
N ALA A 99 -1.29 -2.41 -62.64
CA ALA A 99 -1.40 -3.46 -63.71
C ALA A 99 -0.59 -4.77 -63.49
N GLY A 100 -1.27 -5.94 -63.62
CA GLY A 100 -0.75 -7.33 -63.45
C GLY A 100 -0.08 -7.93 -64.71
N PRO A 101 -0.17 -9.25 -65.06
CA PRO A 101 -0.78 -10.43 -64.40
C PRO A 101 0.02 -11.80 -64.46
N THR A 102 -0.53 -12.88 -63.84
CA THR A 102 -0.33 -14.36 -64.06
C THR A 102 1.07 -15.00 -63.82
N THR A 103 1.32 -16.21 -63.26
CA THR A 103 0.68 -17.55 -63.33
C THR A 103 1.29 -18.56 -62.27
N THR A 104 0.46 -19.53 -61.82
CA THR A 104 0.76 -20.98 -61.58
C THR A 104 1.48 -21.52 -60.31
N THR A 105 0.65 -22.00 -59.36
CA THR A 105 0.49 -23.38 -58.81
C THR A 105 1.48 -24.08 -57.84
N HIS A 106 0.82 -24.77 -56.87
CA HIS A 106 1.23 -25.85 -55.91
C HIS A 106 1.76 -25.35 -54.56
N GLY A 107 1.23 -25.67 -53.38
CA GLY A 107 0.15 -26.56 -52.94
C GLY A 107 0.39 -26.90 -51.45
N HIS A 108 -0.69 -27.00 -50.66
CA HIS A 108 -0.87 -27.63 -49.33
C HIS A 108 -1.42 -26.72 -48.22
N SER A 109 -2.65 -27.08 -47.85
CA SER A 109 -3.59 -26.52 -46.88
C SER A 109 -3.20 -26.77 -45.42
N GLN A 110 -3.54 -25.86 -44.50
CA GLN A 110 -4.69 -26.02 -43.59
C GLN A 110 -4.91 -24.80 -42.66
N ALA A 111 -6.15 -24.30 -42.72
CA ALA A 111 -7.03 -23.74 -41.67
C ALA A 111 -6.54 -22.65 -40.69
N ASP A 112 -6.91 -21.41 -41.03
CA ASP A 112 -7.73 -20.46 -40.25
C ASP A 112 -8.04 -20.77 -38.76
N THR A 113 -7.68 -19.84 -37.87
CA THR A 113 -8.64 -18.99 -37.14
C THR A 113 -7.89 -18.01 -36.23
N THR A 114 -8.07 -16.71 -36.51
CA THR A 114 -7.82 -15.64 -35.54
C THR A 114 -8.98 -15.58 -34.54
N PRO A 115 -8.77 -15.02 -33.34
CA PRO A 115 -9.44 -13.75 -33.10
C PRO A 115 -8.60 -12.72 -32.31
N LYS A 116 -8.41 -11.58 -32.99
CA LYS A 116 -8.75 -10.21 -32.57
C LYS A 116 -8.94 -9.94 -31.06
N VAL A 117 -8.03 -9.11 -30.56
CA VAL A 117 -8.11 -8.32 -29.33
C VAL A 117 -9.29 -7.34 -29.42
N THR A 118 -10.22 -7.43 -28.48
CA THR A 118 -11.22 -6.38 -28.21
C THR A 118 -10.95 -5.72 -26.87
N ASP A 119 -10.67 -4.43 -26.96
CA ASP A 119 -10.91 -3.38 -25.98
C ASP A 119 -12.13 -3.70 -25.09
N THR A 120 -11.93 -3.73 -23.77
CA THR A 120 -13.05 -3.72 -22.82
C THR A 120 -12.86 -2.57 -21.84
N LYS A 121 -13.68 -1.54 -22.07
CA LYS A 121 -13.99 -0.44 -21.16
C LYS A 121 -14.36 -0.93 -19.76
N GLY A 122 -14.13 -0.05 -18.79
CA GLY A 122 -14.35 -0.24 -17.37
C GLY A 122 -15.60 -1.03 -17.00
N VAL A 123 -15.36 -2.10 -16.24
CA VAL A 123 -16.40 -2.80 -15.48
C VAL A 123 -16.51 -2.08 -14.15
N ALA A 124 -17.62 -1.34 -14.01
CA ALA A 124 -18.15 -0.93 -12.72
C ALA A 124 -18.32 -2.19 -11.87
N GLN A 125 -17.57 -2.26 -10.77
CA GLN A 125 -17.79 -3.29 -9.76
C GLN A 125 -19.20 -3.06 -9.19
N SER A 126 -20.06 -4.04 -9.40
CA SER A 126 -21.35 -4.18 -8.72
C SER A 126 -21.15 -4.02 -7.21
N PRO A 127 -22.02 -3.26 -6.50
CA PRO A 127 -21.98 -3.22 -5.05
C PRO A 127 -22.09 -4.64 -4.52
N LEU A 128 -21.03 -5.10 -3.84
CA LEU A 128 -21.13 -6.25 -2.96
C LEU A 128 -22.18 -5.85 -1.92
N GLU A 129 -23.35 -6.49 -1.92
CA GLU A 129 -24.34 -6.28 -0.87
C GLU A 129 -23.67 -6.67 0.45
N GLU A 130 -23.31 -5.65 1.22
CA GLU A 130 -22.67 -5.78 2.51
C GLU A 130 -23.73 -6.37 3.45
N LEU A 131 -23.66 -7.70 3.65
CA LEU A 131 -24.51 -8.42 4.59
C LEU A 131 -24.28 -7.80 5.98
N GLY A 132 -25.13 -6.84 6.34
CA GLY A 132 -25.16 -6.22 7.65
C GLY A 132 -25.41 -7.27 8.73
N ASP A 133 -25.11 -6.91 9.99
CA ASP A 133 -25.38 -7.80 11.12
C ASP A 133 -26.85 -8.26 11.10
N PRO A 134 -27.18 -9.53 11.41
CA PRO A 134 -28.58 -9.96 11.49
C PRO A 134 -29.34 -9.12 12.54
N ASP A 135 -30.60 -8.77 12.27
CA ASP A 135 -31.41 -7.90 13.14
C ASP A 135 -31.62 -8.48 14.55
N ASP A 136 -31.67 -9.80 14.68
CA ASP A 136 -31.83 -10.51 15.95
C ASP A 136 -30.52 -10.73 16.71
N ALA A 137 -29.39 -10.22 16.20
CA ALA A 137 -28.10 -10.51 16.79
C ALA A 137 -27.87 -9.75 18.11
N VAL A 138 -27.51 -10.48 19.16
CA VAL A 138 -27.19 -9.90 20.47
C VAL A 138 -25.74 -9.41 20.47
N ILE A 139 -25.56 -8.10 20.30
CA ILE A 139 -24.26 -7.45 20.34
C ILE A 139 -24.01 -6.89 21.75
N PRO A 140 -22.90 -7.25 22.42
CA PRO A 140 -22.55 -6.67 23.71
C PRO A 140 -22.36 -5.15 23.60
N PRO A 141 -22.82 -4.35 24.58
CA PRO A 141 -22.48 -2.94 24.66
C PRO A 141 -20.97 -2.74 24.60
N ASN A 142 -20.54 -1.64 23.99
CA ASN A 142 -19.14 -1.26 23.78
C ASN A 142 -18.38 -2.08 22.73
N THR A 143 -19.05 -2.98 21.99
CA THR A 143 -18.49 -3.64 20.80
C THR A 143 -18.13 -2.61 19.74
N ILE A 144 -16.93 -2.69 19.17
CA ILE A 144 -16.43 -1.68 18.22
C ILE A 144 -16.85 -2.06 16.79
N CYS A 145 -17.33 -1.09 16.04
CA CYS A 145 -17.59 -1.22 14.61
C CYS A 145 -16.33 -1.69 13.88
N ARG A 146 -16.49 -2.74 13.07
CA ARG A 146 -15.40 -3.42 12.35
C ARG A 146 -14.99 -2.70 11.08
N HIS A 147 -15.82 -1.79 10.59
CA HIS A 147 -15.47 -0.96 9.45
C HIS A 147 -14.26 -0.08 9.75
N ARG A 148 -13.33 -0.08 8.79
CA ARG A 148 -12.04 0.60 8.90
C ARG A 148 -12.22 2.11 8.98
N GLY A 149 -11.61 2.72 9.99
CA GLY A 149 -11.69 4.16 10.23
C GLY A 149 -13.00 4.64 10.86
N CYS A 150 -13.94 3.75 11.20
CA CYS A 150 -15.16 4.12 11.91
C CYS A 150 -14.91 4.25 13.43
N GLY A 151 -14.52 3.17 14.10
CA GLY A 151 -14.22 3.15 15.54
C GLY A 151 -15.40 3.41 16.47
N TYR A 152 -16.62 3.47 15.95
CA TYR A 152 -17.84 3.67 16.74
C TYR A 152 -18.09 2.48 17.68
N ARG A 153 -18.60 2.74 18.88
CA ARG A 153 -18.87 1.73 19.92
C ARG A 153 -20.37 1.51 20.04
N PHE A 154 -20.80 0.27 19.90
CA PHE A 154 -22.20 -0.14 20.01
C PHE A 154 -22.79 0.27 21.36
N VAL A 155 -23.93 0.94 21.33
CA VAL A 155 -24.69 1.37 22.51
C VAL A 155 -25.92 0.49 22.69
N SER A 156 -26.78 0.44 21.67
CA SER A 156 -27.97 -0.39 21.62
C SER A 156 -28.46 -0.54 20.18
N ASN A 157 -29.33 -1.52 19.91
CA ASN A 157 -29.89 -1.69 18.56
C ASN A 157 -30.63 -0.44 18.08
N GLN A 158 -31.36 0.25 18.96
CA GLN A 158 -32.10 1.46 18.60
C GLN A 158 -31.19 2.63 18.20
N VAL A 159 -30.05 2.81 18.89
CA VAL A 159 -29.15 3.95 18.65
C VAL A 159 -28.15 3.64 17.54
N SER A 160 -27.52 2.48 17.62
CA SER A 160 -26.38 2.12 16.78
C SER A 160 -26.75 1.38 15.49
N ARG A 161 -28.00 0.88 15.40
CA ARG A 161 -28.52 0.13 14.24
C ARG A 161 -29.90 0.60 13.75
N GLY A 162 -30.49 1.62 14.38
CA GLY A 162 -31.76 2.21 13.92
C GLY A 162 -31.57 3.19 12.76
N ASP A 163 -32.53 4.11 12.58
CA ASP A 163 -32.50 5.12 11.49
C ASP A 163 -31.87 6.45 11.91
N GLY A 164 -31.32 6.51 13.12
CA GLY A 164 -30.71 7.71 13.68
C GLY A 164 -29.38 8.10 13.02
N ALA A 165 -28.90 9.31 13.32
CA ALA A 165 -27.59 9.77 12.86
C ALA A 165 -26.44 8.89 13.38
N ASP A 166 -26.56 8.36 14.59
CA ASP A 166 -25.57 7.49 15.24
C ASP A 166 -25.51 6.07 14.67
N ALA A 167 -26.49 5.68 13.85
CA ALA A 167 -26.48 4.42 13.13
C ALA A 167 -25.75 4.52 11.77
N ARG A 168 -25.38 5.75 11.36
CA ARG A 168 -24.65 5.99 10.12
C ARG A 168 -23.15 5.80 10.35
N CYS A 169 -22.62 4.74 9.74
CA CYS A 169 -21.20 4.46 9.73
C CYS A 169 -20.50 5.23 8.61
N VAL A 170 -19.42 5.94 8.93
CA VAL A 170 -18.52 6.54 7.94
C VAL A 170 -17.18 5.81 8.01
N TYR A 171 -16.78 5.17 6.91
CA TYR A 171 -15.66 4.24 6.88
C TYR A 171 -14.90 4.21 5.55
N HIS A 172 -13.79 3.48 5.54
CA HIS A 172 -13.00 3.18 4.35
C HIS A 172 -13.27 1.75 3.89
N PRO A 173 -13.85 1.53 2.70
CA PRO A 173 -14.00 0.18 2.13
C PRO A 173 -12.65 -0.39 1.66
N GLY A 174 -11.66 0.48 1.47
CA GLY A 174 -10.34 0.12 0.97
C GLY A 174 -9.41 -0.49 2.02
N VAL A 175 -8.18 -0.72 1.57
CA VAL A 175 -7.10 -1.22 2.42
C VAL A 175 -6.13 -0.09 2.79
N PRO A 176 -5.47 -0.15 3.96
CA PRO A 176 -4.35 0.75 4.26
C PRO A 176 -3.26 0.57 3.20
N ILE A 177 -2.76 1.67 2.68
CA ILE A 177 -1.65 1.70 1.73
C ILE A 177 -0.53 2.58 2.27
N PHE A 178 0.70 2.09 2.17
CA PHE A 178 1.91 2.75 2.65
C PHE A 178 2.95 2.75 1.53
N HIS A 179 3.06 3.86 0.81
CA HIS A 179 4.01 4.02 -0.30
C HIS A 179 4.75 5.36 -0.16
N GLU A 180 6.07 5.32 -0.37
CA GLU A 180 6.93 6.51 -0.38
C GLU A 180 6.83 7.35 0.91
N GLY A 181 6.69 6.69 2.06
CA GLY A 181 6.54 7.34 3.37
C GLY A 181 5.15 7.93 3.65
N SER A 182 4.31 8.03 2.62
CA SER A 182 2.91 8.45 2.74
C SER A 182 2.00 7.27 3.12
N LYS A 183 0.96 7.57 3.89
CA LYS A 183 0.01 6.62 4.45
C LYS A 183 -1.40 7.04 4.05
N GLY A 184 -2.23 6.10 3.64
CA GLY A 184 -3.63 6.39 3.32
C GLY A 184 -4.43 5.15 3.04
N TRP A 185 -5.56 5.31 2.36
CA TRP A 185 -6.46 4.22 2.01
C TRP A 185 -6.57 4.07 0.50
N SER A 186 -6.69 2.86 -0.01
CA SER A 186 -6.84 2.60 -1.45
C SER A 186 -8.14 3.17 -2.03
N CYS A 187 -9.17 3.35 -1.20
CA CYS A 187 -10.49 3.82 -1.61
C CYS A 187 -10.61 5.35 -1.79
N CYS A 188 -9.65 6.14 -1.30
CA CYS A 188 -9.69 7.60 -1.43
C CYS A 188 -8.30 8.18 -1.67
N LYS A 189 -8.23 9.47 -2.04
CA LYS A 189 -6.96 10.14 -2.39
C LYS A 189 -6.21 10.72 -1.19
N ARG A 190 -6.81 10.81 0.00
CA ARG A 190 -6.16 11.42 1.17
C ARG A 190 -4.93 10.60 1.58
N ARG A 191 -3.78 11.27 1.70
CA ARG A 191 -2.51 10.71 2.17
C ARG A 191 -1.93 11.63 3.23
N VAL A 192 -1.24 11.04 4.19
CA VAL A 192 -0.59 11.75 5.30
C VAL A 192 0.77 11.12 5.57
N LEU A 193 1.70 11.88 6.12
CA LEU A 193 3.05 11.39 6.40
C LEU A 193 3.14 10.74 7.79
N GLU A 194 2.42 11.29 8.77
CA GLU A 194 2.43 10.81 10.14
C GLU A 194 1.41 9.68 10.37
N PHE A 195 1.80 8.68 11.18
CA PHE A 195 0.93 7.53 11.45
C PHE A 195 -0.30 7.90 12.29
N ASP A 196 -0.14 8.80 13.26
CA ASP A 196 -1.27 9.24 14.10
C ASP A 196 -2.28 10.06 13.30
N GLU A 197 -1.83 10.78 12.27
CA GLU A 197 -2.73 11.45 11.35
C GLU A 197 -3.46 10.43 10.44
N PHE A 198 -2.79 9.33 10.07
CA PHE A 198 -3.40 8.26 9.26
C PHE A 198 -4.57 7.61 10.00
N MET A 199 -4.41 7.34 11.29
CA MET A 199 -5.47 6.81 12.15
C MET A 199 -6.66 7.77 12.28
N LYS A 200 -6.45 9.08 12.07
CA LYS A 200 -7.48 10.13 12.11
C LYS A 200 -8.15 10.39 10.76
N ILE A 201 -7.73 9.74 9.68
CA ILE A 201 -8.36 9.91 8.35
C ILE A 201 -9.80 9.39 8.42
N LYS A 202 -10.78 10.30 8.37
CA LYS A 202 -12.20 9.97 8.31
C LYS A 202 -12.52 9.10 7.10
N GLY A 203 -13.47 8.18 7.28
CA GLY A 203 -14.01 7.35 6.21
C GLY A 203 -14.47 8.16 4.99
N CYS A 204 -14.37 7.54 3.81
CA CYS A 204 -14.80 8.14 2.55
C CYS A 204 -16.14 7.59 2.03
N GLN A 205 -16.70 6.58 2.67
CA GLN A 205 -17.98 5.97 2.34
C GLN A 205 -18.88 5.97 3.58
N THR A 206 -20.20 6.03 3.34
CA THR A 206 -21.22 5.94 4.38
C THR A 206 -22.03 4.66 4.21
N GLY A 207 -22.38 4.01 5.31
CA GLY A 207 -23.21 2.80 5.36
C GLY A 207 -23.73 2.55 6.78
N HIS A 208 -24.07 1.30 7.09
CA HIS A 208 -24.44 0.90 8.45
C HIS A 208 -23.24 0.31 9.19
N HIS A 209 -23.29 0.35 10.53
CA HIS A 209 -22.24 -0.27 11.32
C HIS A 209 -22.31 -1.80 11.24
N VAL A 210 -21.14 -2.44 11.22
CA VAL A 210 -20.99 -3.89 11.31
C VAL A 210 -20.19 -4.19 12.57
N PHE A 211 -20.75 -4.97 13.47
CA PHE A 211 -20.19 -5.33 14.77
C PHE A 211 -19.81 -6.81 14.84
N LEU A 212 -20.41 -7.66 14.01
CA LEU A 212 -20.16 -9.11 13.97
C LEU A 212 -19.32 -9.51 12.76
N ASP A 213 -18.70 -10.68 12.84
CA ASP A 213 -17.97 -11.30 11.74
C ASP A 213 -18.94 -11.95 10.75
N ASN A 214 -19.46 -11.18 9.80
CA ASN A 214 -20.26 -11.73 8.69
C ASN A 214 -19.41 -12.22 7.52
N THR A 215 -18.22 -12.78 7.78
CA THR A 215 -17.46 -13.44 6.71
C THR A 215 -18.16 -14.75 6.32
N PRO A 216 -18.51 -14.99 5.05
CA PRO A 216 -18.99 -16.28 4.58
C PRO A 216 -17.84 -17.33 4.47
N SER A 217 -17.00 -17.44 5.50
CA SER A 217 -15.87 -18.37 5.58
C SER A 217 -15.77 -19.09 6.93
N ALA A 218 -16.86 -19.10 7.71
CA ALA A 218 -16.94 -19.84 8.97
C ALA A 218 -17.94 -21.01 8.95
N ASN A 219 -18.66 -21.26 7.84
CA ASN A 219 -19.64 -22.35 7.83
C ASN A 219 -19.78 -23.16 6.53
N GLU A 220 -18.96 -22.96 5.50
CA GLU A 220 -18.98 -23.82 4.30
C GLU A 220 -17.57 -24.17 3.79
N LEU A 221 -16.87 -25.01 4.55
CA LEU A 221 -15.95 -25.99 3.94
C LEU A 221 -15.92 -27.26 4.79
N LYS A 222 -16.99 -28.05 4.67
CA LYS A 222 -17.01 -29.46 5.06
C LYS A 222 -17.68 -30.29 3.95
N THR A 223 -16.91 -30.53 2.91
CA THR A 223 -16.98 -31.65 1.95
C THR A 223 -15.63 -31.55 1.23
N ASP A 224 -14.67 -32.49 1.29
CA ASP A 224 -14.79 -33.94 1.32
C ASP A 224 -13.53 -34.62 1.88
N ALA A 225 -13.74 -35.88 2.28
CA ALA A 225 -12.80 -37.00 2.28
C ALA A 225 -11.70 -37.07 3.36
N GLY A 226 -12.01 -37.81 4.44
CA GLY A 226 -11.19 -39.00 4.72
C GLY A 226 -10.51 -39.09 6.10
N SER A 227 -11.13 -39.89 6.97
CA SER A 227 -10.51 -40.68 8.03
C SER A 227 -10.43 -40.10 9.45
N ASN A 228 -11.55 -40.33 10.14
CA ASN A 228 -11.68 -41.07 11.40
C ASN A 228 -11.88 -40.30 12.71
N SER A 229 -12.90 -40.77 13.42
CA SER A 229 -13.63 -40.13 14.50
C SER A 229 -12.97 -40.30 15.88
N THR A 230 -13.61 -39.66 16.86
CA THR A 230 -13.52 -39.85 18.32
C THR A 230 -12.52 -38.85 18.93
N THR A 231 -12.93 -37.73 19.55
CA THR A 231 -13.91 -37.61 20.63
C THR A 231 -14.43 -36.17 20.70
N LYS A 232 -15.76 -36.00 20.80
CA LYS A 232 -16.40 -34.75 21.22
C LYS A 232 -15.99 -34.43 22.66
N GLN A 233 -15.24 -33.36 22.89
CA GLN A 233 -15.28 -32.62 24.16
C GLN A 233 -15.28 -31.11 23.90
N GLN A 234 -16.45 -30.52 24.20
CA GLN A 234 -16.67 -29.22 24.83
C GLN A 234 -15.76 -28.04 24.45
N GLY A 235 -16.31 -27.14 23.63
CA GLY A 235 -16.39 -25.72 23.97
C GLY A 235 -15.11 -24.91 24.11
N ALA A 236 -14.09 -25.14 23.30
CA ALA A 236 -12.96 -24.21 23.13
C ALA A 236 -13.05 -23.59 21.73
N SER A 237 -13.25 -22.27 21.66
CA SER A 237 -13.14 -21.48 20.45
C SER A 237 -11.68 -21.33 20.05
N THR A 238 -11.15 -22.31 19.32
CA THR A 238 -9.75 -22.31 18.84
C THR A 238 -9.32 -20.95 18.25
N ILE A 239 -8.53 -20.18 19.02
CA ILE A 239 -7.95 -18.93 18.55
C ILE A 239 -6.87 -19.23 17.51
N GLN A 240 -7.07 -18.73 16.29
CA GLN A 240 -6.07 -18.84 15.24
C GLN A 240 -4.90 -17.88 15.52
N CYS A 241 -3.80 -18.42 16.05
CA CYS A 241 -2.58 -17.65 16.29
C CYS A 241 -1.88 -17.32 14.96
N ARG A 242 -1.27 -16.12 14.86
CA ARG A 242 -0.35 -15.83 13.76
C ARG A 242 0.86 -16.75 13.91
N ARG A 243 1.17 -17.48 12.83
CA ARG A 243 2.34 -18.33 12.73
C ARG A 243 3.16 -17.89 11.54
N ASP A 244 4.46 -17.78 11.75
CA ASP A 244 5.44 -17.52 10.70
C ASP A 244 6.49 -18.64 10.74
N TRP A 245 7.10 -18.93 9.61
CA TRP A 245 8.22 -19.86 9.55
C TRP A 245 9.16 -19.49 8.42
N TYR A 246 10.44 -19.75 8.66
CA TYR A 246 11.45 -19.70 7.61
C TYR A 246 12.45 -20.82 7.83
N GLN A 247 13.14 -21.19 6.76
CA GLN A 247 14.11 -22.27 6.78
C GLN A 247 15.47 -21.77 6.30
N THR A 248 16.51 -22.18 7.01
CA THR A 248 17.90 -22.08 6.59
C THR A 248 18.37 -23.45 6.08
N GLN A 249 19.59 -23.54 5.56
CA GLN A 249 20.16 -24.81 5.10
C GLN A 249 20.16 -25.92 6.16
N LYS A 250 20.16 -25.56 7.45
CA LYS A 250 20.27 -26.52 8.57
C LYS A 250 19.11 -26.50 9.55
N HIS A 251 18.23 -25.50 9.51
CA HIS A 251 17.20 -25.31 10.54
C HIS A 251 15.89 -24.83 9.94
N VAL A 252 14.78 -25.34 10.47
CA VAL A 252 13.44 -24.76 10.29
C VAL A 252 13.12 -23.98 11.56
N ILE A 253 12.79 -22.70 11.40
CA ILE A 253 12.49 -21.79 12.51
C ILE A 253 11.02 -21.43 12.41
N VAL A 254 10.24 -21.82 13.42
CA VAL A 254 8.80 -21.55 13.51
C VAL A 254 8.56 -20.57 14.64
N SER A 255 7.89 -19.45 14.34
CA SER A 255 7.47 -18.44 15.30
C SER A 255 5.95 -18.48 15.45
N ILE A 256 5.47 -18.68 16.68
CA ILE A 256 4.03 -18.64 17.00
C ILE A 256 3.79 -17.43 17.90
N PHE A 257 2.97 -16.49 17.43
CA PHE A 257 2.65 -15.27 18.17
C PHE A 257 1.34 -15.46 18.93
N ALA A 258 1.43 -15.56 20.25
CA ALA A 258 0.27 -15.66 21.14
C ALA A 258 0.45 -14.73 22.36
N LYS A 259 -0.66 -14.17 22.85
CA LYS A 259 -0.70 -13.30 24.04
C LYS A 259 -1.29 -14.06 25.21
N LYS A 260 -0.85 -13.76 26.43
CA LYS A 260 -1.37 -14.35 27.68
C LYS A 260 -1.30 -15.89 27.72
N ILE A 261 -0.21 -16.44 27.20
CA ILE A 261 0.06 -17.88 27.27
C ILE A 261 0.19 -18.28 28.74
N VAL A 262 -0.42 -19.40 29.13
CA VAL A 262 -0.22 -20.07 30.41
C VAL A 262 0.89 -21.11 30.23
N PRO A 263 2.15 -20.83 30.63
CA PRO A 263 3.28 -21.70 30.28
C PRO A 263 3.17 -23.10 30.91
N ALA A 264 2.61 -23.18 32.11
CA ALA A 264 2.45 -24.43 32.85
C ALA A 264 1.49 -25.44 32.17
N LYS A 265 0.64 -24.97 31.26
CA LYS A 265 -0.36 -25.80 30.55
C LYS A 265 -0.15 -25.83 29.04
N SER A 266 0.91 -25.19 28.56
CA SER A 266 1.28 -25.14 27.16
C SER A 266 2.42 -26.12 26.89
N THR A 267 2.39 -26.82 25.76
CA THR A 267 3.41 -27.82 25.40
C THR A 267 3.81 -27.72 23.94
N ILE A 268 5.09 -27.97 23.67
CA ILE A 268 5.63 -28.12 22.31
C ILE A 268 6.21 -29.52 22.19
N GLN A 269 5.69 -30.30 21.25
CA GLN A 269 6.11 -31.67 20.99
C GLN A 269 6.75 -31.75 19.61
N PHE A 270 7.96 -32.29 19.54
CA PHE A 270 8.66 -32.53 18.29
C PHE A 270 8.48 -33.99 17.88
N HIS A 271 8.00 -34.19 16.66
CA HIS A 271 7.96 -35.49 15.99
C HIS A 271 8.97 -35.51 14.84
N LYS A 272 9.16 -36.68 14.25
CA LYS A 272 10.15 -36.90 13.18
C LYS A 272 9.96 -35.96 11.98
N GLN A 273 8.72 -35.57 11.68
CA GLN A 273 8.37 -34.72 10.53
C GLN A 273 7.35 -33.62 10.86
N SER A 274 7.03 -33.42 12.14
CA SER A 274 6.04 -32.41 12.55
C SER A 274 6.38 -31.83 13.91
N VAL A 275 5.86 -30.63 14.19
CA VAL A 275 5.89 -30.00 15.50
C VAL A 275 4.46 -29.70 15.91
N HIS A 276 4.04 -30.22 17.06
CA HIS A 276 2.73 -29.96 17.63
C HIS A 276 2.88 -28.96 18.78
N ALA A 277 2.26 -27.80 18.65
CA ALA A 277 2.22 -26.78 19.69
C ALA A 277 0.79 -26.70 20.24
N HIS A 278 0.62 -27.01 21.53
CA HIS A 278 -0.60 -26.79 22.29
C HIS A 278 -0.35 -25.58 23.19
N LEU A 279 -1.03 -24.47 22.93
CA LEU A 279 -0.88 -23.24 23.71
C LEU A 279 -2.20 -22.93 24.42
N GLU A 280 -2.20 -22.94 25.75
CA GLU A 280 -3.37 -22.54 26.54
C GLU A 280 -3.27 -21.04 26.84
N LEU A 281 -4.33 -20.31 26.50
CA LEU A 281 -4.42 -18.87 26.70
C LEU A 281 -5.30 -18.59 27.92
N ALA A 282 -4.91 -17.62 28.76
CA ALA A 282 -5.59 -17.34 30.02
C ALA A 282 -7.04 -16.80 29.83
N ASP A 283 -7.34 -16.23 28.67
CA ASP A 283 -8.70 -15.85 28.30
C ASP A 283 -9.31 -17.07 27.57
N GLY A 284 -9.95 -17.97 28.32
CA GLY A 284 -10.49 -19.25 27.84
C GLY A 284 -11.58 -19.10 26.78
N ASN A 285 -11.16 -18.78 25.57
CA ASN A 285 -11.89 -18.94 24.33
C ASN A 285 -10.99 -19.71 23.38
#